data_AF-A0A549SHI5-F1
#
_entry.id   AF-A0A549SHI5-F1
#
_cell.length_a   1.000
_cell.length_b   1.000
_cell.length_c   1.000
_cell.angle_alpha   90.00
_cell.angle_beta   90.00
_cell.angle_gamma   90.00
#
_symmetry.space_group_name_H-M   'P 1'
#
loop_
_entity.id
_entity.type
_entity.pdbx_description
1 polymer ?
#
loop_
_entity_poly.entity_id
_entity_poly.type
_entity_poly.pdbx_seq_one_letter_code
_entity_poly.pdbx_strand_id
1 'polypeptide(L)'
;ARAIEAAHFREAFAGARILTAPSERGAALLAVDRHDLVIGATRAARLELGVTDARIASQLPAADLLAGGSEAEAALQKAELEDAERGAIRRALARANGNVTAAARLLGVSRATLHRKLGRLGLSQGH
;
A
#
# COMPACT_ATOMS: atom_id res chain seq x y z
N ALA A 1 22.13 11.08 21.38
CA ALA A 1 22.58 10.98 19.97
C ALA A 1 21.43 10.72 19.00
N ARG A 2 20.70 9.59 19.09
CA ARG A 2 19.67 9.17 18.11
C ARG A 2 18.49 10.14 17.92
N ALA A 3 18.01 10.78 18.99
CA ALA A 3 16.93 11.78 18.90
C ALA A 3 17.36 13.05 18.14
N ILE A 4 18.63 13.44 18.27
CA ILE A 4 19.21 14.60 17.58
C ILE A 4 19.38 14.29 16.09
N GLU A 5 19.84 13.08 15.75
CA GLU A 5 19.91 12.60 14.36
C GLU A 5 18.52 12.63 13.70
N ALA A 6 17.49 12.15 14.40
CA ALA A 6 16.13 12.15 13.88
C ALA A 6 15.54 13.57 13.73
N ALA A 7 15.87 14.51 14.61
CA ALA A 7 15.46 15.91 14.50
C ALA A 7 16.15 16.59 13.30
N HIS A 8 17.48 16.47 13.21
CA HIS A 8 18.26 17.01 12.10
C HIS A 8 17.85 16.40 10.75
N PHE A 9 17.51 15.11 10.71
CA PHE A 9 17.04 14.46 9.49
C PHE A 9 15.70 15.06 9.01
N ARG A 10 14.76 15.31 9.92
CA ARG A 10 13.48 15.94 9.57
C ARG A 10 13.66 17.37 9.10
N GLU A 11 14.61 18.12 9.67
CA GLU A 11 14.94 19.47 9.23
C GLU A 11 15.58 19.47 7.83
N ALA A 12 16.56 18.60 7.59
CA ALA A 12 17.24 18.47 6.30
C ALA A 12 16.28 18.04 5.17
N PHE A 13 15.22 17.29 5.50
CA PHE A 13 14.22 16.80 4.55
C PHE A 13 12.82 17.39 4.81
N ALA A 14 12.72 18.63 5.26
CA ALA A 14 11.43 19.25 5.65
C ALA A 14 10.36 19.27 4.54
N GLY A 15 10.77 19.24 3.27
CA GLY A 15 9.88 19.16 2.11
C GLY A 15 9.57 17.74 1.62
N ALA A 16 10.13 16.72 2.26
CA ALA A 16 9.95 15.32 1.89
C ALA A 16 8.93 14.64 2.83
N ARG A 17 8.30 13.57 2.34
CA ARG A 17 7.49 12.73 3.23
C ARG A 17 8.43 11.80 4.00
N ILE A 18 8.27 11.75 5.32
CA ILE A 18 9.11 10.92 6.19
C ILE A 18 8.37 9.64 6.57
N LEU A 19 8.91 8.49 6.19
CA LEU A 19 8.42 7.17 6.57
C LEU A 19 9.27 6.65 7.73
N THR A 20 8.62 5.97 8.67
CA THR A 20 9.30 5.35 9.81
C THR A 20 9.18 3.84 9.66
N ALA A 21 10.31 3.14 9.73
CA ALA A 21 10.34 1.68 9.77
C ALA A 21 10.54 1.20 11.22
N PRO A 22 10.00 0.02 11.59
CA PRO A 22 10.26 -0.60 12.88
C PRO A 22 11.76 -0.87 13.02
N SER A 23 12.34 -0.50 14.17
CA SER A 23 13.76 -0.70 14.45
C SER A 23 13.96 -0.93 15.95
N GLU A 24 14.64 -2.03 16.28
CA GLU A 24 15.08 -2.33 17.65
C GLU A 24 16.19 -1.37 18.12
N ARG A 25 16.81 -0.62 17.20
CA ARG A 25 18.00 0.21 17.45
C ARG A 25 17.73 1.71 17.34
N GLY A 26 16.49 2.17 17.19
CA GLY A 26 16.14 3.60 17.16
C GLY A 26 15.02 3.93 16.16
N ALA A 27 15.05 5.15 15.61
CA ALA A 27 14.12 5.53 14.54
C ALA A 27 14.80 5.32 13.17
N ALA A 28 14.45 4.22 12.50
CA ALA A 28 14.77 4.04 11.09
C ALA A 28 13.84 4.96 10.27
N LEU A 29 14.40 6.03 9.68
CA LEU A 29 13.64 7.01 8.92
C LEU A 29 14.09 7.00 7.45
N LEU A 30 13.10 7.08 6.57
CA LEU A 30 13.25 7.23 5.12
C LEU A 30 12.60 8.54 4.70
N ALA A 31 13.31 9.35 3.93
CA ALA A 31 12.76 10.51 3.24
C ALA A 31 12.41 10.10 1.81
N VAL A 32 11.17 10.37 1.39
CA VAL A 32 10.68 10.03 0.05
C VAL A 32 10.11 11.26 -0.64
N ASP A 33 10.24 11.28 -1.97
CA ASP A 33 9.69 12.33 -2.82
C ASP A 33 8.18 12.12 -3.13
N ARG A 34 7.63 12.96 -4.00
CA ARG A 34 6.21 12.89 -4.42
C ARG A 34 5.85 11.63 -5.21
N HIS A 35 6.83 10.88 -5.70
CA HIS A 35 6.68 9.67 -6.51
C HIS A 35 7.05 8.41 -5.72
N ASP A 36 7.13 8.52 -4.39
CA ASP A 36 7.50 7.42 -3.49
C ASP A 36 8.92 6.88 -3.70
N LEU A 37 9.82 7.69 -4.27
CA LEU A 37 11.24 7.34 -4.40
C LEU A 37 12.03 7.78 -3.17
N VAL A 38 12.92 6.92 -2.70
CA VAL A 38 13.79 7.21 -1.56
C VAL A 38 14.84 8.24 -1.97
N ILE A 39 14.87 9.37 -1.28
CA ILE A 39 15.86 10.44 -1.47
C ILE A 39 16.80 10.60 -0.27
N GLY A 40 16.51 9.93 0.85
CA GLY A 40 17.35 9.95 2.04
C GLY A 40 16.98 8.86 3.04
N ALA A 41 17.94 8.46 3.87
CA ALA A 41 17.74 7.47 4.93
C ALA A 41 18.69 7.74 6.11
N THR A 42 18.21 7.59 7.34
CA THR A 42 19.06 7.65 8.55
C THR A 42 20.02 6.46 8.61
N ARG A 43 21.04 6.53 9.47
CA ARG A 43 22.00 5.44 9.60
C ARG A 43 21.35 4.11 9.99
N ALA A 44 20.35 4.15 10.87
CA ALA A 44 19.58 2.96 11.26
C ALA A 44 18.84 2.34 10.06
N ALA A 45 18.11 3.15 9.28
CA ALA A 45 17.40 2.68 8.09
C ALA A 45 18.34 2.10 7.03
N ARG A 46 19.52 2.69 6.84
CA ARG A 46 20.53 2.17 5.90
C ARG A 46 21.04 0.78 6.29
N LEU A 47 21.29 0.56 7.57
CA LEU A 47 21.80 -0.71 8.07
C LEU A 47 20.72 -1.80 8.07
N GLU A 48 19.49 -1.46 8.43
CA GLU A 48 18.41 -2.44 8.60
C GLU A 48 17.69 -2.78 7.30
N LEU A 49 17.53 -1.81 6.39
CA LEU A 49 16.82 -1.98 5.11
C LEU A 49 17.77 -2.08 3.92
N GLY A 50 19.09 -2.12 4.17
CA GLY A 50 20.12 -2.22 3.14
C GLY A 50 20.10 -1.05 2.14
N VAL A 51 19.78 0.16 2.60
CA VAL A 51 19.74 1.35 1.75
C VAL A 51 21.15 1.87 1.53
N THR A 52 21.57 1.89 0.28
CA THR A 52 22.88 2.42 -0.15
C THR A 52 22.68 3.60 -1.09
N ASP A 53 23.69 4.45 -1.22
CA ASP A 53 23.64 5.59 -2.15
C ASP A 53 23.47 5.13 -3.60
N ALA A 54 24.05 3.97 -3.96
CA ALA A 54 23.86 3.36 -5.27
C ALA A 54 22.40 3.01 -5.54
N ARG A 55 21.69 2.45 -4.55
CA ARG A 55 20.25 2.12 -4.69
C ARG A 55 19.41 3.40 -4.79
N ILE A 56 19.69 4.41 -3.98
CA ILE A 56 19.02 5.71 -4.07
C ILE A 56 19.23 6.33 -5.46
N ALA A 57 20.46 6.32 -5.96
CA ALA A 57 20.79 6.82 -7.30
C ALA A 57 20.10 6.03 -8.42
N SER A 58 19.83 4.74 -8.23
CA SER A 58 19.05 3.91 -9.14
C SER A 58 17.53 4.06 -8.97
N GLN A 59 17.05 5.17 -8.38
CA GLN A 59 15.64 5.45 -8.17
C GLN A 59 14.91 4.39 -7.33
N LEU A 60 15.48 4.03 -6.18
CA LEU A 60 14.89 3.05 -5.24
C LEU A 60 13.47 3.43 -4.80
N PRO A 61 12.45 2.62 -5.12
CA PRO A 61 11.10 2.80 -4.59
C PRO A 61 11.04 2.50 -3.09
N ALA A 62 10.33 3.33 -2.32
CA ALA A 62 10.13 3.08 -0.89
C ALA A 62 9.34 1.79 -0.63
N ALA A 63 8.45 1.43 -1.56
CA ALA A 63 7.70 0.18 -1.52
C ALA A 63 8.62 -1.05 -1.53
N ASP A 64 9.78 -1.03 -2.20
CA ASP A 64 10.69 -2.18 -2.22
C ASP A 64 11.39 -2.40 -0.87
N LEU A 65 11.47 -1.37 -0.04
CA LEU A 65 12.00 -1.44 1.32
C LEU A 65 10.91 -1.80 2.34
N LEU A 66 9.68 -1.37 2.08
CA LEU A 66 8.52 -1.55 2.94
C LEU A 66 7.67 -2.77 2.54
N ALA A 67 7.95 -3.41 1.41
CA ALA A 67 7.42 -4.71 1.02
C ALA A 67 7.91 -5.83 1.95
N GLY A 68 8.82 -5.51 2.88
CA GLY A 68 9.11 -6.28 4.08
C GLY A 68 8.15 -6.00 5.26
N GLY A 69 7.07 -5.24 5.07
CA GLY A 69 5.88 -5.41 5.91
C GLY A 69 5.55 -6.89 5.88
N SER A 70 5.32 -7.49 7.06
CA SER A 70 5.19 -8.95 7.18
C SER A 70 4.28 -9.47 6.06
N GLU A 71 4.55 -10.64 5.48
CA GLU A 71 3.62 -11.26 4.52
C GLU A 71 2.18 -11.27 5.07
N ALA A 72 2.04 -11.31 6.41
CA ALA A 72 0.80 -11.14 7.13
C ALA A 72 0.13 -9.76 6.93
N GLU A 73 0.86 -8.66 6.93
CA GLU A 73 0.35 -7.29 6.73
C GLU A 73 -0.07 -7.06 5.27
N ALA A 74 0.70 -7.57 4.31
CA ALA A 74 0.33 -7.52 2.90
C ALA A 74 -0.90 -8.39 2.61
N ALA A 75 -0.98 -9.58 3.22
CA ALA A 75 -2.14 -10.45 3.16
C ALA A 75 -3.38 -9.80 3.81
N LEU A 76 -3.21 -9.12 4.94
CA LEU A 76 -4.28 -8.40 5.64
C LEU A 76 -4.82 -7.25 4.79
N GLN A 77 -3.95 -6.40 4.24
CA GLN A 77 -4.36 -5.31 3.34
C GLN A 77 -5.09 -5.83 2.10
N LYS A 78 -4.62 -6.94 1.52
CA LYS A 78 -5.30 -7.59 0.40
C LYS A 78 -6.68 -8.11 0.81
N ALA A 79 -6.79 -8.74 1.97
CA ALA A 79 -8.06 -9.24 2.49
C ALA A 79 -9.05 -8.09 2.75
N GLU A 80 -8.60 -6.98 3.33
CA GLU A 80 -9.40 -5.78 3.56
C GLU A 80 -9.91 -5.17 2.24
N LEU A 81 -9.05 -5.10 1.23
CA LEU A 81 -9.45 -4.62 -0.11
C LEU A 81 -10.49 -5.54 -0.75
N GLU A 82 -10.30 -6.86 -0.65
CA GLU A 82 -11.26 -7.84 -1.16
C GLU A 82 -12.60 -7.78 -0.41
N ASP A 83 -12.59 -7.54 0.90
CA ASP A 83 -13.78 -7.35 1.72
C ASP A 83 -14.53 -6.07 1.35
N ALA A 84 -13.82 -4.97 1.16
CA ALA A 84 -14.39 -3.71 0.70
C ALA A 84 -15.04 -3.86 -0.69
N GLU A 85 -14.36 -4.55 -1.60
CA GLU A 85 -14.89 -4.86 -2.94
C GLU A 85 -16.13 -5.75 -2.87
N ARG A 86 -16.11 -6.80 -2.03
CA ARG A 86 -17.26 -7.68 -1.79
C ARG A 86 -18.47 -6.90 -1.28
N GLY A 87 -18.25 -5.99 -0.33
CA GLY A 87 -19.28 -5.11 0.20
C GLY A 87 -19.89 -4.19 -0.86
N ALA A 88 -19.04 -3.57 -1.70
CA ALA A 88 -19.51 -2.72 -2.79
C ALA A 88 -20.38 -3.47 -3.80
N ILE A 89 -19.94 -4.67 -4.21
CA ILE A 89 -20.69 -5.51 -5.15
C ILE A 89 -22.02 -5.98 -4.55
N ARG A 90 -22.04 -6.42 -3.29
CA ARG A 90 -23.28 -6.83 -2.60
C ARG A 90 -24.30 -5.70 -2.54
N ARG A 91 -23.87 -4.47 -2.21
CA ARG A 91 -24.76 -3.30 -2.20
C ARG A 91 -25.29 -2.97 -3.58
N ALA A 92 -24.46 -3.05 -4.62
CA ALA A 92 -24.90 -2.82 -5.99
C ALA A 92 -25.91 -3.87 -6.47
N LEU A 93 -25.68 -5.15 -6.15
CA LEU A 93 -26.62 -6.23 -6.46
C LEU A 93 -27.95 -6.05 -5.71
N ALA A 94 -27.92 -5.70 -4.42
CA ALA A 94 -29.12 -5.45 -3.64
C ALA A 94 -29.96 -4.30 -4.23
N ARG A 95 -29.32 -3.19 -4.60
CA ARG A 95 -29.99 -2.05 -5.28
C ARG A 95 -30.53 -2.39 -6.66
N ALA A 96 -29.95 -3.39 -7.31
CA ALA A 96 -30.32 -3.86 -8.63
C ALA A 96 -31.25 -5.09 -8.61
N ASN A 97 -31.76 -5.49 -7.44
CA ASN A 97 -32.55 -6.72 -7.24
C ASN A 97 -31.90 -7.95 -7.89
N GLY A 98 -30.58 -8.11 -7.73
CA GLY A 98 -29.82 -9.22 -8.29
C GLY A 98 -29.49 -9.11 -9.79
N ASN A 99 -29.95 -8.07 -10.49
CA ASN A 99 -29.62 -7.88 -11.90
C ASN A 99 -28.15 -7.45 -12.07
N VAL A 100 -27.31 -8.41 -12.49
CA VAL A 100 -25.87 -8.22 -12.69
C VAL A 100 -25.56 -7.10 -13.69
N THR A 101 -26.37 -6.94 -14.75
CA THR A 101 -26.14 -5.87 -15.74
C THR A 101 -26.42 -4.49 -15.15
N ALA A 102 -27.49 -4.36 -14.37
CA ALA A 102 -27.82 -3.11 -13.69
C ALA A 102 -26.81 -2.80 -12.55
N ALA A 103 -26.38 -3.81 -11.79
CA ALA A 103 -25.34 -3.66 -10.78
C ALA A 103 -23.99 -3.23 -11.38
N ALA A 104 -23.61 -3.77 -12.55
CA ALA A 104 -22.40 -3.36 -13.26
C ALA A 104 -22.45 -1.88 -13.66
N ARG A 105 -23.63 -1.41 -14.13
CA ARG A 105 -23.86 0.01 -14.43
C ARG A 105 -23.75 0.88 -13.19
N LEU A 106 -24.33 0.47 -12.05
CA LEU A 106 -24.21 1.19 -10.78
C LEU A 106 -22.76 1.31 -10.28
N LEU A 107 -21.92 0.32 -10.58
CA LEU A 107 -20.50 0.30 -10.22
C LEU A 107 -19.59 0.97 -11.26
N GLY A 108 -20.13 1.39 -12.42
CA GLY A 108 -19.33 1.98 -13.50
C GLY A 108 -18.38 1.00 -14.20
N VAL A 109 -18.68 -0.30 -14.18
CA VAL A 109 -17.84 -1.34 -14.81
C VAL A 109 -18.61 -2.11 -15.88
N SER A 110 -17.90 -2.77 -16.79
CA SER A 110 -18.55 -3.66 -17.77
C SER A 110 -19.14 -4.90 -17.09
N ARG A 111 -20.20 -5.46 -17.69
CA ARG A 111 -20.81 -6.72 -17.24
C ARG A 111 -19.79 -7.85 -17.13
N ALA A 112 -18.89 -7.98 -18.11
CA ALA A 112 -17.83 -8.99 -18.11
C ALA A 112 -16.86 -8.82 -16.92
N THR A 113 -16.52 -7.57 -16.58
CA THR A 113 -15.68 -7.26 -15.41
C THR A 113 -16.37 -7.64 -14.11
N LEU A 114 -17.66 -7.32 -13.97
CA LEU A 114 -18.41 -7.70 -12.77
C LEU A 114 -18.53 -9.22 -12.65
N HIS A 115 -18.80 -9.95 -13.73
CA HIS A 115 -18.82 -11.43 -13.71
C HIS A 115 -17.50 -12.04 -13.23
N ARG A 116 -16.37 -11.55 -13.74
CA ARG A 116 -15.04 -11.99 -13.29
C ARG A 116 -14.82 -11.71 -11.81
N LYS A 117 -15.25 -10.53 -11.32
CA LYS A 117 -15.16 -10.16 -9.89
C LYS A 117 -16.07 -11.04 -9.03
N LEU A 118 -17.27 -11.36 -9.49
CA LEU A 118 -18.20 -12.25 -8.77
C LEU A 118 -17.62 -13.65 -8.59
N GLY A 119 -17.05 -14.24 -9.65
CA GLY A 119 -16.39 -15.55 -9.55
C GLY A 119 -15.18 -15.52 -8.63
N ARG A 120 -14.30 -14.51 -8.77
CA ARG A 120 -13.10 -14.38 -7.92
C ARG A 120 -13.42 -14.22 -6.44
N LEU A 121 -14.50 -13.51 -6.10
CA LEU A 121 -14.85 -13.18 -4.71
C LEU A 121 -15.84 -14.19 -4.07
N GLY A 122 -16.16 -15.29 -4.76
CA GLY A 122 -17.13 -16.28 -4.29
C GLY A 122 -18.57 -15.75 -4.19
N LEU A 123 -18.89 -14.71 -4.99
CA LEU A 123 -20.20 -14.06 -5.01
C LEU A 123 -21.08 -14.51 -6.19
N SER A 124 -20.57 -15.39 -7.06
CA SER A 124 -21.37 -16.05 -8.08
C SER A 124 -22.40 -16.94 -7.38
N GLN A 125 -23.63 -16.44 -7.24
CA GLN A 125 -24.78 -17.27 -6.88
C GLN A 125 -24.92 -18.30 -8.00
N GLY A 126 -24.64 -19.57 -7.66
CA GLY A 126 -24.99 -20.69 -8.51
C GLY A 126 -26.49 -20.71 -8.76
N HIS A 127 -26.87 -21.03 -9.99
CA HIS A 127 -28.18 -21.61 -10.26
C HIS A 127 -28.16 -23.07 -9.79
#